data_AF-B2TQ60-F1
#
_entry.id   AF-B2TQ60-F1
#
_cell.length_a   1.000
_cell.length_b   1.000
_cell.length_c   1.000
_cell.angle_alpha   90.00
_cell.angle_beta   90.00
_cell.angle_gamma   90.00
#
_symmetry.space_group_name_H-M   'P 1'
#
loop_
_entity.id
_entity.type
_entity.pdbx_description
1 polymer ?
#
loop_
_entity_poly.entity_id
_entity_poly.type
_entity_poly.pdbx_seq_one_letter_code
_entity_poly.pdbx_strand_id
1 'polypeptide(L)'
;MDLMYIKYKNNMRSTIIKDGNELIKRESKIIPLRAKEKIKESKDYCNNTSNKINDDKTNEQITNFFFNAIHKNYLANKKRF
;
A
#
# COMPACT_ATOMS: atom_id res chain seq x y z
N MET A 1 17.11 11.42 -15.20
CA MET A 1 17.16 10.56 -14.01
C MET A 1 17.98 9.34 -14.36
N ASP A 2 19.29 9.42 -14.14
CA ASP A 2 20.25 8.59 -14.89
C ASP A 2 20.92 7.55 -13.99
N LEU A 3 20.99 7.81 -12.69
CA LEU A 3 21.52 6.87 -11.72
C LEU A 3 20.81 7.03 -10.38
N MET A 4 20.20 5.95 -9.90
CA MET A 4 19.66 5.85 -8.55
C MET A 4 20.29 4.65 -7.86
N TYR A 5 20.99 4.89 -6.76
CA TYR A 5 21.58 3.85 -5.93
C TYR A 5 20.98 3.89 -4.53
N ILE A 6 20.46 2.74 -4.08
CA ILE A 6 19.91 2.58 -2.74
C ILE A 6 20.68 1.46 -2.04
N LYS A 7 21.17 1.75 -0.84
CA LYS A 7 21.87 0.78 0.00
C LYS A 7 21.19 0.69 1.36
N TYR A 8 21.04 -0.54 1.83
CA TYR A 8 20.51 -0.85 3.15
C TYR A 8 21.63 -1.48 3.99
N LYS A 9 21.96 -0.89 5.13
CA LYS A 9 22.94 -1.44 6.08
C LYS A 9 22.61 -0.95 7.49
N ASN A 10 22.70 -1.81 8.50
CA ASN A 10 22.55 -1.43 9.92
C ASN A 10 21.27 -0.61 10.23
N ASN A 11 20.10 -1.02 9.74
CA ASN A 11 18.83 -0.29 9.88
C ASN A 11 18.87 1.16 9.32
N MET A 12 19.78 1.44 8.39
CA MET A 12 19.82 2.70 7.64
C MET A 12 19.62 2.44 6.16
N ARG A 13 18.88 3.35 5.52
CA ARG A 13 18.76 3.47 4.08
C ARG A 13 19.58 4.68 3.64
N SER A 14 20.58 4.44 2.80
CA SER A 14 21.34 5.48 2.11
C SER A 14 20.89 5.53 0.64
N THR A 15 20.63 6.71 0.14
CA THR A 15 20.09 6.97 -1.20
C THR A 15 21.00 7.96 -1.90
N ILE A 16 21.44 7.63 -3.11
CA ILE A 16 22.23 8.50 -3.97
C ILE A 16 21.49 8.63 -5.30
N ILE A 17 21.15 9.86 -5.68
CA ILE A 17 20.44 10.19 -6.91
C ILE A 17 21.32 11.13 -7.71
N LYS A 18 21.62 10.77 -8.96
CA LYS A 18 22.27 11.66 -9.94
C LYS A 18 21.21 12.21 -10.88
N ASP A 19 21.03 13.53 -10.86
CA ASP A 19 20.13 14.24 -11.76
C ASP A 19 20.91 15.29 -12.54
N GLY A 20 21.25 14.97 -13.80
CA GLY A 20 22.19 15.76 -14.60
C GLY A 20 23.55 15.89 -13.90
N ASN A 21 23.89 17.13 -13.52
CA ASN A 21 25.14 17.47 -12.82
C ASN A 21 25.01 17.46 -11.29
N GLU A 22 23.79 17.33 -10.76
CA GLU A 22 23.55 17.35 -9.32
C GLU A 22 23.58 15.93 -8.74
N LEU A 23 24.16 15.79 -7.55
CA LEU A 23 24.24 14.52 -6.84
C LEU A 23 23.64 14.67 -5.44
N ILE A 24 22.43 14.12 -5.28
CA ILE A 24 21.64 14.22 -4.06
C ILE A 24 21.89 12.96 -3.22
N LYS A 25 22.44 13.15 -2.02
CA LYS A 25 22.63 12.08 -1.02
C LYS A 25 21.66 12.24 0.14
N ARG A 26 20.99 11.17 0.53
CA ARG A 26 20.09 11.16 1.69
C ARG A 26 20.25 9.89 2.50
N GLU A 27 20.26 10.04 3.81
CA GLU A 27 20.25 8.93 4.76
C GLU A 27 18.99 8.98 5.61
N SER A 28 18.41 7.82 5.89
CA SER A 28 17.22 7.70 6.72
C SER A 28 17.28 6.43 7.56
N LYS A 29 16.87 6.53 8.82
CA LYS A 29 16.72 5.37 9.70
C LYS A 29 15.49 4.57 9.29
N ILE A 30 15.64 3.26 9.15
CA ILE A 30 14.55 2.34 8.84
C ILE A 30 13.76 2.09 10.13
N ILE A 31 12.47 2.40 10.11
CA ILE A 31 11.56 2.08 11.19
C ILE A 31 10.92 0.73 10.84
N PRO A 32 11.26 -0.36 11.55
CA PRO A 32 10.64 -1.65 11.30
C PRO A 32 9.15 -1.54 11.61
N LEU A 33 8.32 -2.11 10.73
CA LEU A 33 6.91 -2.25 11.03
C LEU A 33 6.80 -3.14 12.27
N ARG A 34 6.26 -2.60 13.37
CA ARG A 34 5.85 -3.44 14.49
C ARG A 34 4.75 -4.35 13.95
N ALA A 35 4.96 -5.65 14.01
CA ALA A 35 3.87 -6.59 13.79
C ALA A 35 2.76 -6.17 14.75
N LYS A 36 1.61 -5.76 14.22
CA LYS A 36 0.42 -5.62 15.06
C LYS A 36 0.24 -6.98 15.71
N GLU A 37 0.24 -7.02 17.04
CA GLU A 37 -0.26 -8.18 17.75
C GLU A 37 -1.61 -8.51 17.10
N LYS A 38 -1.77 -9.77 16.66
CA LYS A 38 -3.06 -10.22 16.14
C LYS A 38 -4.07 -9.84 17.21
N ILE A 39 -4.94 -8.88 16.91
CA ILE A 39 -6.09 -8.59 17.74
C ILE A 39 -6.80 -9.94 17.83
N LYS A 40 -6.80 -10.55 19.01
CA LYS A 40 -7.64 -11.72 19.26
C LYS A 40 -9.05 -11.20 19.02
N GLU A 41 -9.64 -11.60 17.90
CA GLU A 41 -11.05 -11.35 17.63
C GLU A 41 -11.81 -11.88 18.86
N SER A 42 -12.28 -10.97 19.71
CA SER A 42 -13.26 -11.36 20.71
C SER A 42 -14.50 -11.73 19.91
N LYS A 43 -14.96 -12.97 20.07
CA LYS A 43 -16.23 -13.43 19.53
C LYS A 43 -17.39 -12.79 20.33
N ASP A 44 -17.40 -11.48 20.44
CA ASP A 44 -18.53 -10.76 20.98
C ASP A 44 -19.36 -10.28 19.80
N TYR A 45 -20.26 -11.17 19.42
CA TYR A 45 -21.39 -10.86 18.57
C TYR A 45 -22.07 -9.59 19.09
N CYS A 46 -22.05 -8.55 18.25
CA CYS A 46 -23.06 -7.51 18.09
C CYS A 46 -23.64 -6.91 19.40
N ASN A 47 -23.21 -5.70 19.74
CA ASN A 47 -24.07 -4.75 20.45
C ASN A 47 -23.83 -3.30 19.97
N ASN A 48 -24.67 -2.91 19.00
CA ASN A 48 -25.29 -1.60 18.82
C ASN A 48 -24.57 -0.36 19.37
N THR A 49 -23.82 0.32 18.51
CA THR A 49 -23.97 1.78 18.38
C THR A 49 -24.62 2.06 17.03
N SER A 50 -25.87 2.49 17.10
CA SER A 50 -26.69 2.89 15.97
C SER A 50 -26.06 4.07 15.23
N ASN A 51 -25.47 3.79 14.07
CA ASN A 51 -25.51 4.68 12.92
C ASN A 51 -25.78 3.80 11.71
N LYS A 52 -27.06 3.49 11.47
CA LYS A 52 -27.51 2.87 10.22
C LYS A 52 -27.37 3.88 9.09
N ILE A 53 -26.15 4.10 8.64
CA ILE A 53 -25.93 4.50 7.26
C ILE A 53 -26.01 3.20 6.48
N ASN A 54 -26.82 3.18 5.42
CA ASN A 54 -27.06 2.01 4.58
C ASN A 54 -25.79 1.73 3.74
N ASP A 55 -24.73 1.30 4.41
CA ASP A 55 -23.37 1.19 3.88
C ASP A 55 -23.18 -0.01 2.96
N ASP A 56 -24.13 -0.96 2.93
CA ASP A 56 -24.04 -2.14 2.08
C ASP A 56 -23.97 -1.76 0.60
N LYS A 57 -24.76 -0.77 0.17
CA LYS A 57 -24.76 -0.30 -1.22
C LYS A 57 -23.45 0.41 -1.58
N THR A 58 -22.90 1.20 -0.65
CA THR A 58 -21.63 1.90 -0.85
C THR A 58 -20.47 0.90 -0.88
N ASN A 59 -20.47 -0.07 0.02
CA ASN A 59 -19.47 -1.14 0.09
C ASN A 59 -19.52 -2.03 -1.15
N GLU A 60 -20.72 -2.34 -1.65
CA GLU A 60 -20.91 -3.07 -2.91
C GLU A 60 -20.37 -2.29 -4.11
N GLN A 61 -20.64 -0.98 -4.18
CA GLN A 61 -20.11 -0.10 -5.23
C GLN A 61 -18.59 -0.02 -5.21
N ILE A 62 -18.00 0.17 -4.03
CA ILE A 62 -16.54 0.21 -3.84
C ILE A 62 -15.92 -1.13 -4.27
N THR A 63 -16.51 -2.23 -3.83
CA THR A 63 -16.04 -3.59 -4.16
C THR A 63 -16.09 -3.83 -5.67
N ASN A 64 -17.21 -3.50 -6.31
CA ASN A 64 -17.39 -3.64 -7.76
C ASN A 64 -16.43 -2.74 -8.56
N PHE A 65 -16.08 -1.56 -8.05
CA PHE A 65 -15.09 -0.68 -8.68
C PHE A 65 -13.71 -1.36 -8.75
N PHE A 66 -13.23 -1.92 -7.63
CA PHE A 66 -11.92 -2.58 -7.59
C PHE A 66 -11.89 -3.85 -8.44
N PHE A 67 -12.92 -4.68 -8.39
CA PHE A 67 -13.00 -5.88 -9.24
C PHE A 67 -12.97 -5.52 -10.72
N ASN A 68 -13.72 -4.51 -11.14
CA ASN A 68 -13.72 -4.06 -12.54
C ASN A 68 -12.37 -3.49 -12.98
N ALA A 69 -11.69 -2.72 -12.12
CA ALA A 69 -10.37 -2.17 -12.43
C ALA A 69 -9.34 -3.29 -12.63
N ILE A 70 -9.31 -4.26 -11.72
CA ILE A 70 -8.43 -5.43 -11.80
C ILE A 70 -8.74 -6.25 -13.06
N HIS A 71 -10.02 -6.53 -13.32
CA HIS A 71 -10.43 -7.31 -14.48
C HIS A 71 -10.07 -6.63 -15.81
N LYS A 72 -10.30 -5.32 -15.94
CA LYS A 72 -9.91 -4.55 -17.13
C LYS A 72 -8.40 -4.54 -17.33
N ASN A 73 -7.63 -4.38 -16.25
CA ASN A 73 -6.17 -4.41 -16.31
C ASN A 73 -5.65 -5.79 -16.76
N TYR A 74 -6.22 -6.86 -16.21
CA TYR A 74 -5.91 -8.23 -16.60
C TYR A 74 -6.20 -8.48 -18.09
N LEU A 75 -7.39 -8.10 -18.57
CA LEU A 75 -7.75 -8.26 -19.99
C LEU A 75 -6.88 -7.43 -20.93
N ALA A 76 -6.53 -6.20 -20.55
CA ALA A 76 -5.64 -5.35 -21.34
C ALA A 76 -4.23 -5.94 -21.48
N ASN A 77 -3.72 -6.54 -20.41
CA ASN A 77 -2.42 -7.22 -20.42
C ASN A 77 -2.46 -8.57 -21.12
N LYS A 78 -3.59 -9.29 -21.07
CA LYS A 78 -3.77 -10.56 -21.79
C LYS A 78 -3.75 -10.40 -23.32
N LYS A 79 -4.22 -9.26 -23.86
CA LYS A 79 -4.16 -8.95 -25.31
C LYS A 79 -2.76 -8.55 -25.81
N ARG A 80 -1.80 -8.37 -24.90
CA ARG A 80 -0.40 -8.02 -25.24
C ARG A 80 0.52 -9.25 -25.32
N PHE A 81 -0.03 -10.45 -25.15
CA PHE A 81 0.64 -11.73 -25.37
C PHE A 81 0.02 -12.46 -26.56
#